data_AF-A0A9E5ISJ5-F1
#
_entry.id   AF-A0A9E5ISJ5-F1
#
_cell.length_a   1.000
_cell.length_b   1.000
_cell.length_c   1.000
_cell.angle_alpha   90.00
_cell.angle_beta   90.00
_cell.angle_gamma   90.00
#
_symmetry.space_group_name_H-M   'P 1'
#
loop_
_entity.id
_entity.type
_entity.pdbx_description
1 polymer ?
#
loop_
_entity_poly.entity_id
_entity_poly.type
_entity_poly.pdbx_seq_one_letter_code
_entity_poly.pdbx_strand_id
1 'polypeptide(L)'
;MANKYPLPYAFARSHQLLLEDDGTRLTLWLCPDSVANAISEVMRKWGNDNAGLDIARDDTSSLKQRISQAYTTQYGPGESSAAAVVSEVESEAD
;
A
#
# COMPACT_ATOMS: atom_id res chain seq x y z
N MET A 1 -15.04 6.40 2.52
CA MET A 1 -13.91 6.64 3.44
C MET A 1 -12.66 6.79 2.59
N ALA A 2 -11.72 7.66 2.96
CA ALA A 2 -10.44 7.78 2.25
C ALA A 2 -9.41 6.90 2.95
N ASN A 3 -8.88 5.90 2.26
CA ASN A 3 -7.79 5.09 2.78
C ASN A 3 -6.55 5.97 2.96
N LYS A 4 -5.95 5.91 4.14
CA LYS A 4 -4.70 6.60 4.45
C LYS A 4 -3.57 5.59 4.46
N TYR A 5 -2.42 6.06 4.03
CA TYR A 5 -1.18 5.33 3.95
C TYR A 5 -0.18 6.08 4.84
N PRO A 6 -0.05 5.68 6.11
CA PRO A 6 0.78 6.40 7.08
C PRO A 6 2.28 6.12 6.93
N LEU A 7 2.65 5.15 6.09
CA LEU A 7 4.05 4.93 5.71
C LEU A 7 4.47 5.90 4.61
N PRO A 8 5.76 6.25 4.52
CA PRO A 8 6.27 7.01 3.39
C PRO A 8 6.42 6.11 2.15
N TYR A 9 6.12 6.66 0.97
CA TYR A 9 6.16 5.94 -0.31
C TYR A 9 7.50 5.24 -0.55
N ALA A 10 8.61 5.92 -0.27
CA ALA A 10 9.95 5.37 -0.44
C ALA A 10 10.15 4.10 0.40
N PHE A 11 9.69 4.08 1.65
CA PHE A 11 9.79 2.91 2.52
C PHE A 11 8.91 1.76 2.03
N ALA A 12 7.65 2.06 1.67
CA ALA A 12 6.71 1.07 1.15
C ALA A 12 7.24 0.39 -0.12
N ARG A 13 7.76 1.19 -1.06
CA ARG A 13 8.33 0.69 -2.32
C ARG A 13 9.66 -0.03 -2.11
N SER A 14 10.55 0.46 -1.25
CA SER A 14 11.86 -0.19 -1.03
C SER A 14 11.74 -1.52 -0.29
N HIS A 15 10.80 -1.64 0.65
CA HIS A 15 10.62 -2.85 1.46
C HIS A 15 9.46 -3.74 0.99
N GLN A 16 8.83 -3.38 -0.13
CA GLN A 16 7.74 -4.13 -0.74
C GLN A 16 6.63 -4.45 0.27
N LEU A 17 6.12 -3.42 0.93
CA LEU A 17 5.04 -3.54 1.92
C LEU A 17 4.16 -2.29 1.88
N LEU A 18 2.88 -2.42 2.22
CA LEU A 18 1.95 -1.30 2.28
C LEU A 18 1.16 -1.39 3.58
N LEU A 19 1.12 -0.28 4.32
CA LEU A 19 0.22 -0.16 5.46
C LEU A 19 -0.95 0.71 5.03
N GLU A 20 -2.13 0.14 5.07
CA GLU A 20 -3.38 0.79 4.73
C GLU A 20 -4.19 1.02 6.01
N ASP A 21 -4.69 2.23 6.17
CA ASP A 21 -5.58 2.64 7.24
C ASP A 21 -6.95 2.95 6.62
N ASP A 22 -7.94 2.12 6.94
CA ASP A 22 -9.34 2.35 6.53
C ASP A 22 -10.06 3.31 7.52
N GLY A 23 -9.35 3.79 8.54
CA GLY A 23 -9.88 4.64 9.62
C GLY A 23 -10.51 3.85 10.77
N THR A 24 -10.68 2.54 10.62
CA THR A 24 -11.15 1.63 11.69
C THR A 24 -10.11 0.59 12.06
N ARG A 25 -9.33 0.11 11.07
CA ARG A 25 -8.35 -0.96 11.21
C ARG A 25 -7.16 -0.67 10.30
N LEU A 26 -6.02 -1.25 10.67
CA LEU A 26 -4.81 -1.17 9.88
C LEU A 26 -4.61 -2.50 9.14
N THR A 27 -4.40 -2.46 7.84
CA THR A 27 -4.09 -3.64 7.02
C THR A 27 -2.67 -3.54 6.51
N LEU A 28 -1.82 -4.45 6.98
CA LEU A 28 -0.45 -4.61 6.49
C LEU A 28 -0.42 -5.60 5.33
N TRP A 29 -0.24 -5.07 4.13
CA TRP A 29 -0.05 -5.84 2.91
C TRP A 29 1.42 -6.21 2.73
N LEU A 30 1.67 -7.49 2.53
CA LEU A 30 2.98 -8.11 2.37
C LEU A 30 3.05 -8.90 1.06
N CYS A 31 4.26 -9.20 0.60
CA CYS A 31 4.54 -10.08 -0.53
C CYS A 31 5.68 -11.04 -0.17
N PRO A 32 5.96 -12.08 -0.98
CA PRO A 32 7.07 -12.99 -0.72
C PRO A 32 8.46 -12.31 -0.71
N ASP A 33 8.58 -11.12 -1.32
CA ASP A 33 9.82 -10.33 -1.35
C ASP A 33 9.92 -9.32 -0.17
N SER A 34 8.90 -9.25 0.69
CA SER A 34 8.89 -8.29 1.81
C SER A 34 10.01 -8.57 2.81
N VAL A 35 10.68 -7.50 3.24
CA VAL A 35 11.83 -7.60 4.16
C VAL A 35 11.35 -7.78 5.60
N ALA A 36 11.74 -8.89 6.24
CA ALA A 36 11.36 -9.22 7.63
C ALA A 36 11.65 -8.09 8.63
N ASN A 37 12.80 -7.41 8.51
CA ASN A 37 13.15 -6.30 9.40
C ASN A 37 12.16 -5.13 9.29
N ALA A 38 11.72 -4.82 8.07
CA ALA A 38 10.75 -3.76 7.84
C ALA A 38 9.34 -4.14 8.36
N ILE A 39 8.97 -5.42 8.26
CA ILE A 39 7.75 -5.96 8.87
C ILE A 39 7.80 -5.78 10.39
N SER A 40 8.91 -6.13 11.03
CA SER A 40 9.09 -5.96 12.48
C SER A 40 8.99 -4.51 12.93
N GLU A 41 9.55 -3.57 12.16
CA GLU A 41 9.42 -2.12 12.42
C GLU A 41 7.96 -1.67 12.38
N VAL A 42 7.21 -2.11 11.37
CA VAL A 42 5.78 -1.78 11.23
C VAL A 42 4.97 -2.39 12.36
N MET A 43 5.17 -3.68 12.66
CA MET A 43 4.50 -4.36 13.77
C MET A 43 4.79 -3.70 15.11
N ARG A 44 6.02 -3.23 15.35
CA ARG A 44 6.37 -2.54 16.59
C ARG A 44 5.69 -1.18 16.73
N LYS A 45 5.61 -0.41 15.63
CA LYS A 45 5.00 0.93 15.64
C LYS A 45 3.48 0.89 15.67
N TRP A 46 2.87 -0.06 14.96
CA TRP A 46 1.43 -0.08 14.68
C TRP A 46 0.69 -1.27 15.29
N GLY A 47 1.38 -2.36 15.63
CA GLY A 47 0.75 -3.54 16.23
C GLY A 47 0.30 -3.36 17.68
N ASN A 48 0.71 -2.29 18.34
CA ASN A 48 0.29 -1.94 19.70
C ASN A 48 -0.79 -0.84 19.74
N ASP A 49 -1.10 -0.24 18.60
CA ASP A 49 -2.18 0.73 18.46
C ASP A 49 -3.49 -0.07 18.42
N ASN A 50 -4.34 0.07 19.43
CA ASN A 50 -5.53 -0.76 19.73
C ASN A 50 -6.51 -0.99 18.53
N ALA A 51 -6.28 -0.35 17.39
CA ALA A 51 -7.03 -0.42 16.13
C ALA A 51 -7.12 -1.82 15.48
N GLY A 52 -6.30 -2.79 15.89
CA GLY A 52 -6.28 -4.11 15.27
C GLY A 52 -5.55 -4.07 13.92
N LEU A 53 -4.36 -4.67 13.92
CA LEU A 53 -3.53 -4.80 12.73
C LEU A 53 -3.84 -6.14 12.05
N ASP A 54 -4.43 -6.09 10.86
CA ASP A 54 -4.62 -7.23 9.97
C ASP A 54 -3.41 -7.41 9.05
N ILE A 55 -3.11 -8.64 8.66
CA ILE A 55 -1.99 -8.96 7.79
C ILE A 55 -2.51 -9.68 6.56
N ALA A 56 -2.39 -9.02 5.42
CA ALA A 56 -2.73 -9.57 4.12
C ALA A 56 -1.46 -9.86 3.33
N ARG A 57 -1.48 -10.92 2.51
CA ARG A 57 -0.40 -11.28 1.60
C ARG A 57 -0.90 -11.27 0.17
N ASP A 58 -0.09 -10.72 -0.72
CA ASP A 58 -0.34 -10.63 -2.15
C ASP A 58 0.94 -10.93 -2.92
N ASP A 59 0.83 -11.04 -4.23
CA ASP A 59 1.98 -11.21 -5.11
C ASP A 59 2.82 -9.93 -5.19
N THR A 60 4.12 -10.08 -5.41
CA THR A 60 5.05 -8.93 -5.48
C THR A 60 4.64 -7.92 -6.55
N SER A 61 4.19 -8.37 -7.71
CA SER A 61 3.74 -7.49 -8.81
C SER A 61 2.47 -6.72 -8.44
N SER A 62 1.48 -7.42 -7.88
CA SER A 62 0.22 -6.83 -7.41
C SER A 62 0.44 -5.81 -6.31
N LEU A 63 1.33 -6.10 -5.36
CA LEU A 63 1.64 -5.19 -4.26
C LEU A 63 2.33 -3.91 -4.76
N LYS A 64 3.28 -4.00 -5.69
CA LYS A 64 3.91 -2.82 -6.31
C LYS A 64 2.90 -1.91 -7.00
N GLN A 65 1.95 -2.50 -7.72
CA GLN A 65 0.89 -1.77 -8.39
C GLN A 65 -0.05 -1.12 -7.38
N ARG A 66 -0.47 -1.85 -6.34
CA ARG A 66 -1.30 -1.33 -5.24
C ARG A 66 -0.60 -0.16 -4.52
N ILE A 67 0.69 -0.28 -4.19
CA ILE A 67 1.48 0.82 -3.61
C ILE A 67 1.44 2.04 -4.54
N SER A 68 1.71 1.86 -5.83
CA SER A 68 1.74 2.99 -6.78
C SER A 68 0.38 3.71 -6.87
N GLN A 69 -0.72 2.95 -6.90
CA GLN A 69 -2.09 3.50 -6.97
C GLN A 69 -2.52 4.17 -5.65
N ALA A 70 -2.19 3.56 -4.51
CA ALA A 70 -2.46 4.07 -3.17
C ALA A 70 -1.92 5.48 -2.97
N TYR A 71 -0.62 5.67 -3.23
CA TYR A 71 0.04 6.95 -3.03
C TYR A 71 -0.36 7.99 -4.08
N THR A 72 -0.64 7.57 -5.32
CA THR A 72 -1.20 8.47 -6.35
C THR A 72 -2.55 9.04 -5.91
N THR A 73 -3.41 8.20 -5.34
CA THR A 73 -4.72 8.60 -4.82
C THR A 73 -4.61 9.49 -3.58
N GLN A 74 -3.67 9.20 -2.66
CA GLN A 74 -3.50 9.95 -1.42
C GLN A 74 -2.93 11.36 -1.61
N TYR A 75 -1.93 11.53 -2.47
CA TYR A 75 -1.25 12.82 -2.62
C TYR A 75 -1.84 13.70 -3.72
N GLY A 76 -2.75 13.18 -4.54
CA GLY A 76 -3.34 13.90 -5.66
C GLY A 76 -2.30 14.35 -6.69
N PRO A 77 -2.71 14.95 -7.82
CA PRO A 77 -1.81 15.42 -8.87
C PRO A 77 -1.05 16.71 -8.48
N GLY A 78 -0.50 16.77 -7.26
CA GLY A 78 0.06 17.98 -6.65
C GLY A 78 1.58 18.04 -6.62
N GLU A 79 2.30 16.92 -6.46
CA GLU A 79 3.77 16.97 -6.31
C GLU A 79 4.47 15.90 -7.17
N SER A 80 4.86 16.35 -8.37
CA SER A 80 5.95 15.85 -9.24
C SER A 80 6.01 14.35 -9.59
N SER A 81 5.50 14.08 -10.80
CA SER A 81 6.25 13.41 -11.88
C SER A 81 6.71 11.96 -11.67
N ALA A 82 5.78 11.03 -11.89
CA ALA A 82 6.08 9.80 -12.64
C ALA A 82 4.83 9.31 -13.38
N ALA A 83 4.71 9.75 -14.64
CA ALA A 83 4.07 9.10 -15.80
C ALA A 83 2.90 8.12 -15.50
N ALA A 84 1.65 8.52 -15.75
CA ALA A 84 1.00 8.46 -17.07
C ALA A 84 0.68 7.02 -17.52
N VAL A 85 -0.62 6.80 -17.76
CA VAL A 85 -1.31 5.72 -18.49
C VAL A 85 -1.23 4.33 -17.82
N VAL A 86 -2.32 3.68 -17.45
CA VAL A 86 -3.38 3.16 -18.33
C VAL A 86 -4.73 3.27 -17.62
N SER A 87 -5.60 4.13 -18.15
CA SER A 87 -7.04 3.99 -18.02
C SER A 87 -7.55 3.77 -19.43
N GLU A 88 -7.89 2.52 -19.76
CA GLU A 88 -8.85 2.08 -20.78
C GLU A 88 -8.59 0.58 -21.06
N VAL A 89 -9.52 -0.29 -20.64
CA VAL A 89 -10.35 -1.09 -21.55
C VAL A 89 -11.51 -1.63 -20.73
N GLU A 90 -12.63 -0.92 -20.84
CA GLU A 90 -13.95 -1.41 -20.48
C GLU A 90 -14.40 -2.45 -21.51
N SER A 91 -15.09 -3.51 -21.03
CA SER A 91 -16.12 -4.31 -21.73
C SER A 91 -15.66 -5.02 -23.04
N GLU A 92 -16.26 -6.07 -23.60
CA GLU A 92 -17.60 -6.64 -23.65
C GLU A 92 -17.42 -8.17 -23.90
N ALA A 93 -18.17 -9.03 -23.18
CA ALA A 93 -19.12 -10.01 -23.73
C ALA A 93 -18.67 -10.85 -24.97
N ASP A 94 -18.45 -12.17 -24.75
CA ASP A 94 -19.04 -13.29 -25.52
C ASP A 94 -18.99 -14.58 -24.68
#